data_AF-A0A2W4IHI9-F1
#
_entry.id   AF-A0A2W4IHI9-F1
#
_cell.length_a   1.000
_cell.length_b   1.000
_cell.length_c   1.000
_cell.angle_alpha   90.00
_cell.angle_beta   90.00
_cell.angle_gamma   90.00
#
_symmetry.space_group_name_H-M   'P 1'
#
loop_
_entity.id
_entity.type
_entity.pdbx_description
1 polymer ?
#
loop_
_entity_poly.entity_id
_entity_poly.type
_entity_poly.pdbx_seq_one_letter_code
_entity_poly.pdbx_strand_id
1 'polypeptide(L)'
;MNELNTLASATTTVNHLVEKIAMTCDALAAALEYTTEQASQYGGGIVQSFDSEYVDVVIRTLLQLRAYAVRLAREINNGLIRSNRDLELLVEGMQDLDDKLVQLMSKNGNLRNNFAFGLEEIRTAIHEIKENILIS
;
A
#
# COMPACT_ATOMS: atom_id res chain seq x y z
N MET A 1 -26.11 6.90 23.38
CA MET A 1 -25.64 7.84 22.34
C MET A 1 -24.18 7.53 21.92
N ASN A 2 -23.78 6.24 21.86
CA ASN A 2 -22.34 5.91 21.74
C ASN A 2 -21.96 4.99 20.57
N GLU A 3 -22.79 4.02 20.15
CA GLU A 3 -22.42 3.04 19.12
C GLU A 3 -22.37 3.63 17.70
N LEU A 4 -23.35 4.46 17.33
CA LEU A 4 -23.37 5.14 16.03
C LEU A 4 -22.19 6.12 15.85
N ASN A 5 -21.76 6.77 16.93
CA ASN A 5 -20.63 7.71 16.91
C ASN A 5 -19.29 6.97 16.82
N THR A 6 -19.17 5.78 17.42
CA THR A 6 -17.96 4.95 17.32
C THR A 6 -17.82 4.35 15.93
N LEU A 7 -18.89 3.83 15.35
CA LEU A 7 -18.88 3.26 14.00
C LEU A 7 -18.56 4.32 12.91
N ALA A 8 -19.14 5.51 13.03
CA ALA A 8 -18.86 6.64 12.13
C ALA A 8 -17.42 7.13 12.27
N SER A 9 -16.87 7.14 13.49
CA SER A 9 -15.47 7.47 13.76
C SER A 9 -14.52 6.44 13.17
N ALA A 10 -14.78 5.14 13.38
CA ALA A 10 -13.96 4.05 12.85
C ALA A 10 -13.94 4.06 11.31
N THR A 11 -15.09 4.29 10.68
CA THR A 11 -15.21 4.43 9.21
C THR A 11 -14.37 5.60 8.69
N THR A 12 -14.40 6.74 9.38
CA THR A 12 -13.62 7.92 9.01
C THR A 12 -12.11 7.65 9.11
N THR A 13 -11.67 6.98 10.19
CA THR A 13 -10.27 6.58 10.38
C THR A 13 -9.81 5.62 9.30
N VAL A 14 -10.58 4.55 9.01
CA VAL A 14 -10.22 3.57 7.98
C VAL A 14 -10.15 4.21 6.59
N ASN A 15 -11.06 5.11 6.25
CA ASN A 15 -10.99 5.86 4.99
C ASN A 15 -9.70 6.69 4.89
N HIS A 16 -9.31 7.37 5.98
CA HIS A 16 -8.08 8.14 5.98
C HIS A 16 -6.83 7.26 5.81
N LEU A 17 -6.79 6.10 6.48
CA LEU A 17 -5.70 5.14 6.37
C LEU A 17 -5.59 4.53 4.96
N VAL A 18 -6.74 4.23 4.34
CA VAL A 18 -6.80 3.76 2.95
C VAL A 18 -6.30 4.82 1.97
N GLU A 19 -6.69 6.08 2.15
CA GLU A 19 -6.20 7.20 1.33
C GLU A 19 -4.68 7.36 1.48
N LYS A 20 -4.18 7.25 2.71
CA LYS A 20 -2.74 7.28 3.00
C LYS A 20 -1.99 6.17 2.25
N ILE A 21 -2.48 4.93 2.31
CA ILE A 21 -1.90 3.80 1.55
C ILE A 21 -1.89 4.09 0.05
N ALA A 22 -2.99 4.60 -0.51
CA ALA A 22 -3.07 4.92 -1.93
C ALA A 22 -2.06 6.00 -2.35
N MET A 23 -1.96 7.09 -1.57
CA MET A 23 -0.99 8.16 -1.81
C MET A 23 0.46 7.68 -1.70
N THR A 24 0.77 6.86 -0.69
CA THR A 24 2.12 6.31 -0.52
C THR A 24 2.47 5.35 -1.67
N CYS A 25 1.52 4.53 -2.14
CA CYS A 25 1.73 3.68 -3.31
C CYS A 25 2.03 4.51 -4.57
N ASP A 26 1.25 5.59 -4.82
CA ASP A 26 1.45 6.48 -5.97
C ASP A 26 2.82 7.20 -5.89
N ALA A 27 3.23 7.65 -4.71
CA ALA A 27 4.53 8.30 -4.48
C ALA A 27 5.71 7.33 -4.71
N LEU A 28 5.60 6.08 -4.23
CA LEU A 28 6.64 5.07 -4.43
C LEU A 28 6.74 4.64 -5.91
N ALA A 29 5.61 4.51 -6.60
CA ALA A 29 5.60 4.20 -8.04
C ALA A 29 6.28 5.31 -8.85
N ALA A 30 5.91 6.58 -8.60
CA ALA A 30 6.53 7.72 -9.27
C ALA A 30 8.03 7.83 -8.98
N ALA A 31 8.46 7.54 -7.76
CA ALA A 31 9.89 7.54 -7.40
C ALA A 31 10.68 6.43 -8.13
N LEU A 32 10.07 5.26 -8.35
CA LEU A 32 10.68 4.18 -9.14
C LEU A 32 10.80 4.55 -10.62
N GLU A 33 9.74 5.10 -11.22
CA GLU A 33 9.76 5.57 -12.61
C GLU A 33 10.84 6.63 -12.80
N TYR A 34 10.89 7.64 -11.94
CA TYR A 34 11.87 8.71 -12.01
C TYR A 34 13.32 8.20 -11.88
N THR A 35 13.58 7.27 -10.97
CA THR A 35 14.92 6.68 -10.81
C THR A 35 15.33 5.84 -12.00
N THR A 36 14.40 5.14 -12.66
CA THR A 36 14.68 4.43 -13.92
C THR A 36 14.93 5.38 -15.09
N GLU A 37 14.12 6.43 -15.25
CA GLU A 37 14.29 7.42 -16.31
C GLU A 37 15.64 8.13 -16.19
N GLN A 38 16.01 8.58 -14.99
CA GLN A 38 17.33 9.18 -14.75
C GLN A 38 18.47 8.21 -15.06
N ALA A 39 18.37 6.94 -14.67
CA ALA A 39 19.41 5.95 -14.98
C ALA A 39 19.56 5.73 -16.50
N SER A 40 18.47 5.81 -17.26
CA SER A 40 18.47 5.65 -18.72
C SER A 40 19.05 6.86 -19.47
N GLN A 41 18.79 8.09 -18.99
CA GLN A 41 19.16 9.33 -19.69
C GLN A 41 20.66 9.66 -19.61
N TYR A 42 21.36 9.22 -18.56
CA TYR A 42 22.77 9.56 -18.33
C TYR A 42 23.78 8.54 -18.89
N GLY A 43 23.36 7.56 -19.70
CA GLY A 43 24.23 6.77 -20.60
C GLY A 43 25.31 5.87 -19.96
N GLY A 44 25.50 5.90 -18.64
CA GLY A 44 26.46 5.05 -17.95
C GLY A 44 26.84 5.64 -16.59
N GLY A 45 26.66 4.86 -15.52
CA GLY A 45 27.39 5.10 -14.27
C GLY A 45 26.58 5.39 -13.01
N ILE A 46 25.25 5.22 -12.97
CA ILE A 46 24.60 5.02 -11.67
C ILE A 46 24.81 3.54 -11.29
N VAL A 47 25.48 3.30 -10.16
CA VAL A 47 26.09 2.03 -9.74
C VAL A 47 25.11 0.85 -9.61
N GLN A 48 23.80 1.04 -9.70
CA GLN A 48 22.81 -0.02 -9.91
C GLN A 48 21.66 0.52 -10.77
N SER A 49 21.71 0.31 -12.09
CA SER A 49 20.50 0.39 -12.91
C SER A 49 19.55 -0.72 -12.43
N PHE A 50 18.35 -0.35 -11.98
CA PHE A 50 17.34 -1.35 -11.68
C PHE A 50 17.02 -2.14 -12.95
N ASP A 51 16.89 -3.46 -12.82
CA ASP A 51 16.35 -4.27 -13.91
C ASP A 51 14.94 -3.78 -14.23
N SER A 52 14.69 -3.43 -15.49
CA SER A 52 13.40 -2.88 -15.94
C SER A 52 12.24 -3.82 -15.60
N GLU A 53 12.47 -5.14 -15.71
CA GLU A 53 11.45 -6.14 -15.38
C GLU A 53 11.13 -6.15 -13.89
N TYR A 54 12.15 -5.94 -13.04
CA TYR A 54 11.95 -5.82 -11.60
C TYR A 54 11.13 -4.59 -11.24
N VAL A 55 11.44 -3.43 -11.84
CA VAL A 55 10.71 -2.18 -11.56
C VAL A 55 9.25 -2.30 -11.98
N ASP A 56 8.99 -2.89 -13.14
CA ASP A 56 7.63 -3.17 -13.60
C ASP A 56 6.86 -4.06 -12.61
N VAL A 57 7.50 -5.09 -12.06
CA VAL A 57 6.87 -5.98 -11.06
C VAL A 57 6.57 -5.23 -9.76
N VAL A 58 7.47 -4.35 -9.30
CA VAL A 58 7.25 -3.56 -8.08
C VAL A 58 6.12 -2.54 -8.29
N ILE A 59 6.14 -1.78 -9.39
CA ILE A 59 5.08 -0.82 -9.73
C ILE A 59 3.73 -1.52 -9.85
N ARG A 60 3.66 -2.66 -10.55
CA ARG A 60 2.42 -3.45 -10.64
C ARG A 60 1.90 -3.88 -9.27
N THR A 61 2.80 -4.27 -8.37
CA THR A 61 2.42 -4.70 -7.02
C THR A 61 1.92 -3.51 -6.17
N LEU A 62 2.53 -2.33 -6.30
CA LEU A 62 2.05 -1.08 -5.67
C LEU A 62 0.67 -0.67 -6.20
N LEU A 63 0.45 -0.74 -7.51
CA LEU A 63 -0.85 -0.42 -8.13
C LEU A 63 -1.94 -1.41 -7.71
N GLN A 64 -1.60 -2.69 -7.54
CA GLN A 64 -2.51 -3.68 -6.98
C GLN A 64 -2.90 -3.32 -5.55
N LEU A 65 -1.92 -3.00 -4.69
CA LEU A 65 -2.19 -2.63 -3.31
C LEU A 65 -3.08 -1.39 -3.20
N ARG A 66 -2.80 -0.37 -4.01
CA ARG A 66 -3.66 0.81 -4.16
C ARG A 66 -5.08 0.45 -4.57
N ALA A 67 -5.25 -0.44 -5.55
CA ALA A 67 -6.58 -0.86 -6.00
C ALA A 67 -7.36 -1.58 -4.88
N TYR A 68 -6.69 -2.43 -4.09
CA TYR A 68 -7.28 -3.06 -2.91
C TYR A 68 -7.69 -2.03 -1.85
N ALA A 69 -6.83 -1.05 -1.57
CA ALA A 69 -7.13 0.03 -0.63
C ALA A 69 -8.38 0.81 -1.08
N VAL A 70 -8.42 1.31 -2.32
CA VAL A 70 -9.57 2.04 -2.87
C VAL A 70 -10.84 1.19 -2.85
N ARG A 71 -10.73 -0.11 -3.14
CA ARG A 71 -11.85 -1.05 -3.06
C ARG A 71 -12.36 -1.17 -1.63
N LEU A 72 -11.49 -1.27 -0.64
CA LEU A 72 -11.85 -1.34 0.77
C LEU A 72 -12.65 -0.09 1.19
N ALA A 73 -12.16 1.12 0.88
CA ALA A 73 -12.91 2.35 1.15
C ALA A 73 -14.28 2.36 0.45
N ARG A 74 -14.35 1.90 -0.81
CA ARG A 74 -15.61 1.84 -1.56
C ARG A 74 -16.59 0.84 -0.93
N GLU A 75 -16.13 -0.33 -0.49
CA GLU A 75 -17.00 -1.34 0.12
C GLU A 75 -17.50 -0.91 1.50
N ILE A 76 -16.67 -0.22 2.28
CA ILE A 76 -17.05 0.41 3.56
C ILE A 76 -18.09 1.51 3.34
N ASN A 77 -17.82 2.47 2.46
CA ASN A 77 -18.69 3.63 2.25
C ASN A 77 -20.06 3.26 1.68
N ASN A 78 -20.14 2.19 0.89
CA ASN A 78 -21.41 1.72 0.33
C ASN A 78 -22.18 0.77 1.27
N GLY A 79 -21.64 0.46 2.46
CA GLY A 79 -22.21 -0.56 3.35
C GLY A 79 -22.33 -1.93 2.67
N LEU A 80 -21.46 -2.21 1.69
CA LEU A 80 -21.50 -3.43 0.89
C LEU A 80 -20.79 -4.60 1.58
N ILE A 81 -20.09 -4.33 2.67
CA ILE A 81 -19.55 -5.37 3.55
C ILE A 81 -20.72 -6.02 4.26
N ARG A 82 -21.04 -7.22 3.82
CA ARG A 82 -22.10 -8.04 4.39
C ARG A 82 -21.60 -8.96 5.50
N SER A 83 -20.28 -9.11 5.63
CA SER A 83 -19.66 -9.91 6.69
C SER A 83 -18.27 -9.37 7.06
N ASN A 84 -17.91 -9.49 8.34
CA ASN A 84 -16.53 -9.23 8.81
C ASN A 84 -15.49 -10.10 8.08
N ARG A 85 -15.92 -11.25 7.54
CA ARG A 85 -15.05 -12.14 6.77
C ARG A 85 -14.62 -11.54 5.43
N ASP A 86 -15.51 -10.82 4.74
CA ASP A 86 -15.17 -10.17 3.46
C ASP A 86 -14.15 -9.03 3.68
N LEU A 87 -14.30 -8.29 4.79
CA LEU A 87 -13.34 -7.28 5.25
C LEU A 87 -11.98 -7.89 5.57
N GLU A 88 -11.96 -8.97 6.36
CA GLU A 88 -10.73 -9.69 6.69
C GLU A 88 -9.99 -10.14 5.44
N LEU A 89 -10.70 -10.74 4.47
CA LEU A 89 -10.09 -11.20 3.21
C LEU A 89 -9.48 -10.06 2.39
N LEU A 90 -10.10 -8.87 2.39
CA LEU A 90 -9.55 -7.70 1.71
C LEU A 90 -8.29 -7.19 2.41
N VAL A 91 -8.31 -7.13 3.74
CA VAL A 91 -7.15 -6.70 4.54
C VAL A 91 -6.01 -7.72 4.44
N GLU A 92 -6.31 -9.02 4.48
CA GLU A 92 -5.34 -10.10 4.24
C GLU A 92 -4.70 -9.96 2.85
N GLY A 93 -5.50 -9.67 1.82
CA GLY A 93 -4.97 -9.40 0.47
C GLY A 93 -4.04 -8.18 0.41
N MET A 94 -4.30 -7.14 1.21
CA MET A 94 -3.38 -6.00 1.35
C MET A 94 -2.09 -6.40 2.09
N GLN A 95 -2.18 -7.23 3.13
CA GLN A 95 -1.02 -7.77 3.86
C GLN A 95 -0.12 -8.62 2.96
N ASP A 96 -0.71 -9.52 2.16
CA ASP A 96 0.03 -10.37 1.22
C ASP A 96 0.79 -9.55 0.18
N LEU A 97 0.19 -8.47 -0.30
CA LEU A 97 0.83 -7.55 -1.26
C LEU A 97 1.96 -6.74 -0.60
N ASP A 98 1.79 -6.28 0.63
CA ASP A 98 2.85 -5.62 1.41
C ASP A 98 4.05 -6.56 1.63
N ASP A 99 3.80 -7.79 2.08
CA ASP A 99 4.86 -8.78 2.29
C ASP A 99 5.59 -9.11 0.98
N LYS A 100 4.86 -9.19 -0.14
CA LYS A 100 5.46 -9.35 -1.46
C LYS A 100 6.35 -8.14 -1.83
N LEU A 101 5.90 -6.91 -1.56
CA LEU A 101 6.71 -5.71 -1.80
C LEU A 101 7.99 -5.72 -0.98
N VAL A 102 7.91 -6.06 0.31
CA VAL A 102 9.09 -6.16 1.18
C VAL A 102 10.05 -7.24 0.69
N GLN A 103 9.55 -8.40 0.26
CA GLN A 103 10.39 -9.46 -0.32
C GLN A 103 11.08 -9.02 -1.61
N LEU A 104 10.36 -8.37 -2.53
CA LEU A 104 10.92 -7.85 -3.78
C LEU A 104 12.03 -6.84 -3.48
N MET A 105 11.77 -5.91 -2.56
CA MET A 105 12.69 -4.82 -2.21
C MET A 105 13.93 -5.31 -1.42
N SER A 106 13.77 -6.36 -0.62
CA SER A 106 14.87 -7.02 0.09
C SER A 106 15.79 -7.79 -0.86
N LYS A 107 15.21 -8.51 -1.85
CA LYS A 107 15.99 -9.34 -2.80
C LYS A 107 16.96 -8.53 -3.64
N ASN A 108 16.62 -7.28 -3.98
CA ASN A 108 17.48 -6.41 -4.77
C ASN A 108 18.29 -5.40 -3.94
N GLY A 109 18.32 -5.52 -2.61
CA GLY A 109 19.11 -4.62 -1.76
C GLY A 109 18.63 -3.16 -1.74
N ASN A 110 17.40 -2.92 -2.21
CA ASN A 110 16.82 -1.60 -2.50
C ASN A 110 16.05 -0.99 -1.32
N LEU A 111 16.07 -1.63 -0.15
CA LEU A 111 15.62 -1.06 1.13
C LEU A 111 16.53 0.07 1.65
N ARG A 112 17.27 0.77 0.78
CA ARG A 112 18.11 1.91 1.17
C ARG A 112 17.24 3.17 1.26
N ASN A 113 16.66 3.35 2.44
CA ASN A 113 16.07 4.58 2.99
C ASN A 113 14.65 4.94 2.52
N ASN A 114 14.47 5.67 1.42
CA ASN A 114 13.18 6.34 1.14
C ASN A 114 12.03 5.35 0.84
N PHE A 115 12.34 4.24 0.16
CA PHE A 115 11.35 3.20 -0.08
C PHE A 115 11.01 2.40 1.16
N ALA A 116 11.98 2.19 2.07
CA ALA A 116 11.75 1.47 3.32
C ALA A 116 10.77 2.23 4.21
N PHE A 117 10.90 3.56 4.27
CA PHE A 117 9.97 4.42 5.02
C PHE A 117 8.54 4.33 4.47
N GLY A 118 8.37 4.45 3.15
CA GLY A 118 7.03 4.34 2.55
C GLY A 118 6.39 2.96 2.71
N LEU A 119 7.18 1.88 2.64
CA LEU A 119 6.67 0.53 2.91
C LEU A 119 6.26 0.35 4.38
N GLU A 120 7.04 0.88 5.32
CA GLU A 120 6.69 0.84 6.74
C GLU A 120 5.41 1.65 7.03
N GLU A 121 5.22 2.77 6.34
CA GLU A 121 4.02 3.60 6.44
C GLU A 121 2.78 2.87 5.93
N ILE A 122 2.90 2.14 4.81
CA ILE A 122 1.86 1.25 4.28
C ILE A 122 1.54 0.15 5.29
N ARG A 123 2.57 -0.54 5.79
CA ARG A 123 2.43 -1.64 6.76
C ARG A 123 1.74 -1.20 8.05
N THR A 124 2.13 -0.06 8.57
CA THR A 124 1.52 0.54 9.78
C THR A 124 0.05 0.85 9.53
N ALA A 125 -0.27 1.47 8.39
CA ALA A 125 -1.66 1.77 8.03
C ALA A 125 -2.51 0.51 7.86
N ILE A 126 -1.98 -0.57 7.27
CA ILE A 126 -2.68 -1.87 7.17
C ILE A 126 -2.93 -2.47 8.56
N HIS A 127 -1.96 -2.37 9.47
CA HIS A 127 -2.11 -2.85 10.84
C HIS A 127 -3.20 -2.08 11.58
N GLU A 128 -3.17 -0.74 11.50
CA GLU A 128 -4.19 0.12 12.10
C GLU A 128 -5.59 -0.16 11.52
N ILE A 129 -5.72 -0.39 10.21
CA ILE A 129 -6.99 -0.80 9.59
C ILE A 129 -7.51 -2.10 10.22
N LYS A 130 -6.62 -3.10 10.38
CA LYS A 130 -6.97 -4.40 10.97
C LYS A 130 -7.46 -4.25 12.40
N GLU A 131 -6.80 -3.44 13.22
CA GLU A 131 -7.22 -3.16 14.60
C GLU A 131 -8.57 -2.44 14.64
N ASN A 132 -8.78 -1.41 13.82
CA ASN A 132 -10.03 -0.66 13.79
C ASN A 132 -11.23 -1.51 13.32
N ILE A 133 -11.00 -2.48 12.43
CA ILE A 133 -12.03 -3.43 11.99
C ILE A 133 -12.36 -4.46 13.08
N LEU A 134 -11.37 -4.93 13.84
CA LEU A 134 -11.59 -5.92 14.92
C LEU A 134 -12.27 -5.34 16.16
N ILE A 135 -12.23 -4.01 16.34
CA ILE A 135 -12.83 -3.30 17.48
C ILE A 135 -14.29 -2.88 17.17
N SER A 136 -14.72 -2.90 15.90
CA SER A 136 -16.08 -2.53 15.45
C SER A 136 -17.04 -3.72 15.44
#